data_AF-A0A519KA13-F1
#
_entry.id   AF-A0A519KA13-F1
#
_cell.length_a   1.000
_cell.length_b   1.000
_cell.length_c   1.000
_cell.angle_alpha   90.00
_cell.angle_beta   90.00
_cell.angle_gamma   90.00
#
_symmetry.space_group_name_H-M   'P 1'
#
loop_
_entity.id
_entity.type
_entity.pdbx_description
1 polymer ?
#
loop_
_entity_poly.entity_id
_entity_poly.type
_entity_poly.pdbx_seq_one_letter_code
_entity_poly.pdbx_strand_id
1 'polypeptide(L)'
;MPTNITTLAINLLISGRIGHRKELAEKMIAYLEQFKDASEIERHLKSSFHGVIAKCVEDPNCKSRDDFFRLAQFYDQKVKGNSSTTIAA
;
A
#
# COMPACT_ATOMS: atom_id res chain seq x y z
N MET A 1 -10.40 9.39 -10.23
CA MET A 1 -10.67 7.95 -10.03
C MET A 1 -9.97 7.52 -8.74
N PRO A 2 -10.61 6.78 -7.82
CA PRO A 2 -9.93 6.29 -6.63
C PRO A 2 -8.87 5.28 -7.09
N THR A 3 -7.60 5.67 -7.04
CA THR A 3 -6.51 4.74 -7.35
C THR A 3 -6.40 3.76 -6.20
N ASN A 4 -6.83 2.52 -6.42
CA ASN A 4 -6.78 1.46 -5.43
C ASN A 4 -5.31 1.13 -5.09
N ILE A 5 -4.96 1.05 -3.81
CA ILE A 5 -3.58 0.78 -3.36
C ILE A 5 -3.05 -0.57 -3.88
N THR A 6 -3.93 -1.55 -4.08
CA THR A 6 -3.61 -2.84 -4.72
C THR A 6 -3.25 -2.65 -6.20
N THR A 7 -3.92 -1.74 -6.92
CA THR A 7 -3.58 -1.42 -8.31
C THR A 7 -2.22 -0.73 -8.40
N LEU A 8 -1.93 0.22 -7.49
CA LEU A 8 -0.60 0.83 -7.41
C LEU A 8 0.48 -0.22 -7.12
N ALA A 9 0.20 -1.15 -6.20
CA ALA A 9 1.09 -2.25 -5.87
C ALA A 9 1.38 -3.16 -7.08
N ILE A 10 0.35 -3.60 -7.80
CA ILE A 10 0.53 -4.41 -9.02
C ILE A 10 1.38 -3.65 -10.05
N ASN A 11 1.04 -2.39 -10.31
CA ASN A 11 1.76 -1.57 -11.28
C ASN A 11 3.24 -1.38 -10.91
N LEU A 12 3.55 -1.28 -9.61
CA LEU A 12 4.91 -1.14 -9.12
C LEU A 12 5.71 -2.42 -9.41
N LEU A 13 5.13 -3.58 -9.14
CA LEU A 13 5.80 -4.88 -9.29
C LEU A 13 6.00 -5.30 -10.74
N ILE A 14 5.13 -4.88 -11.66
CA ILE A 14 5.30 -5.18 -13.09
C ILE A 14 6.15 -4.13 -13.83
N SER A 15 6.41 -2.98 -13.21
CA SER A 15 7.16 -1.91 -13.86
C SER A 15 8.66 -2.23 -13.94
N GLY A 16 9.18 -2.40 -15.16
CA GLY A 16 10.62 -2.54 -15.40
C GLY A 16 11.43 -1.24 -15.20
N ARG A 17 10.77 -0.08 -15.08
CA ARG A 17 11.43 1.24 -14.99
C ARG A 17 11.47 1.74 -13.55
N ILE A 18 12.68 1.97 -13.01
CA ILE A 18 12.87 2.45 -11.63
C ILE A 18 12.20 3.81 -11.37
N GLY A 19 12.27 4.75 -12.32
CA GLY A 19 11.61 6.06 -12.19
C GLY A 19 10.09 5.91 -12.00
N HIS A 20 9.46 5.07 -12.82
CA HIS A 20 8.03 4.80 -12.69
C HIS A 20 7.68 4.07 -11.38
N ARG A 21 8.56 3.19 -10.87
CA ARG A 21 8.36 2.56 -9.55
C ARG A 21 8.42 3.60 -8.42
N LYS A 22 9.32 4.57 -8.50
CA LYS A 22 9.40 5.69 -7.53
C LYS A 22 8.12 6.53 -7.54
N GLU A 23 7.63 6.91 -8.72
CA GLU A 23 6.36 7.66 -8.85
C GLU A 23 5.16 6.89 -8.27
N LEU A 24 5.11 5.57 -8.48
CA LEU A 24 4.06 4.71 -7.92
C LEU A 24 4.19 4.60 -6.40
N ALA A 25 5.40 4.46 -5.88
CA ALA A 25 5.67 4.43 -4.44
C ALA A 25 5.29 5.75 -3.75
N GLU A 26 5.60 6.90 -4.34
CA GLU A 26 5.17 8.20 -3.83
C GLU A 26 3.64 8.30 -3.74
N LYS A 27 2.93 7.84 -4.76
CA LYS A 27 1.46 7.78 -4.74
C LYS A 27 0.93 6.84 -3.66
N MET A 28 1.59 5.69 -3.44
CA MET A 28 1.22 4.76 -2.37
C MET A 28 1.45 5.37 -0.98
N ILE A 29 2.59 6.01 -0.76
CA ILE A 29 2.92 6.66 0.52
C ILE A 29 1.92 7.80 0.79
N ALA A 30 1.70 8.68 -0.20
CA ALA A 30 0.71 9.76 -0.08
C ALA A 30 -0.71 9.23 0.19
N TYR A 31 -1.02 8.03 -0.29
CA TYR A 31 -2.28 7.35 0.04
C TYR A 31 -2.29 6.87 1.49
N LEU A 32 -1.23 6.22 1.97
CA LEU A 32 -1.11 5.72 3.34
C LEU A 32 -1.17 6.83 4.40
N GLU A 33 -0.60 8.00 4.10
CA GLU A 33 -0.62 9.16 4.99
C GLU A 33 -2.01 9.78 5.18
N GLN A 34 -2.99 9.47 4.32
CA GLN A 34 -4.37 9.92 4.51
C GLN A 34 -5.06 9.20 5.69
N PHE A 35 -4.54 8.05 6.12
CA PHE A 35 -5.10 7.30 7.24
C PHE A 35 -4.45 7.74 8.54
N LYS A 36 -5.24 8.28 9.46
CA LYS A 36 -4.78 8.48 10.84
C LYS A 36 -4.50 7.13 11.48
N ASP A 37 -3.41 7.05 12.23
CA ASP A 37 -3.06 5.86 13.00
C ASP A 37 -4.06 5.73 14.16
N ALA A 38 -4.88 4.69 14.16
CA ALA A 38 -5.84 4.44 15.24
C ALA A 38 -5.20 3.71 16.43
N SER A 39 -4.02 3.11 16.24
CA SER A 39 -3.25 2.43 17.29
C SER A 39 -1.75 2.39 16.98
N GLU A 40 -0.94 2.05 17.99
CA GLU A 40 0.50 1.82 17.83
C GLU A 40 0.81 0.67 16.86
N ILE A 41 -0.06 -0.35 16.81
CA ILE A 41 0.06 -1.47 15.87
C ILE A 41 -0.07 -0.95 14.43
N GLU A 42 -1.03 -0.06 14.17
CA GLU A 42 -1.21 0.53 12.84
C GLU A 42 -0.05 1.41 12.42
N ARG A 43 0.52 2.17 13.36
CA ARG A 43 1.75 2.93 13.13
C ARG A 43 2.91 2.01 12.74
N HIS A 44 3.06 0.88 13.43
CA HIS A 44 4.06 -0.13 13.08
C HIS A 44 3.80 -0.77 11.71
N LEU A 45 2.55 -1.08 11.39
CA LEU A 45 2.18 -1.64 10.08
C LEU A 45 2.45 -0.65 8.94
N LYS A 46 2.13 0.64 9.13
CA LYS A 46 2.40 1.69 8.15
C LYS A 46 3.90 1.86 7.93
N SER A 47 4.67 1.94 9.00
CA SER A 47 6.14 2.00 8.93
C SER A 47 6.73 0.76 8.26
N SER A 48 6.20 -0.42 8.55
CA SER A 48 6.61 -1.67 7.90
C SER A 48 6.32 -1.63 6.40
N PHE A 49 5.15 -1.12 6.03
CA PHE A 49 4.77 -1.00 4.62
C PHE A 49 5.66 -0.01 3.88
N HIS A 50 6.03 1.13 4.46
CA HIS A 50 7.01 2.05 3.88
C HIS A 50 8.34 1.34 3.60
N GLY A 51 8.84 0.57 4.56
CA GLY A 51 10.07 -0.21 4.39
C GLY A 51 9.97 -1.25 3.27
N VAL A 52 8.81 -1.91 3.14
CA VAL A 52 8.58 -2.90 2.09
C VAL A 52 8.41 -2.25 0.71
N ILE A 53 7.71 -1.11 0.61
CA ILE A 53 7.61 -0.30 -0.61
C ILE A 53 9.01 0.06 -1.12
N ALA A 54 9.88 0.57 -0.24
CA ALA A 54 11.24 0.95 -0.62
C ALA A 54 12.04 -0.23 -1.21
N LYS A 55 11.91 -1.43 -0.62
CA LYS A 55 12.55 -2.65 -1.17
C LYS A 55 12.00 -3.02 -2.55
N CYS A 56 10.68 -2.96 -2.74
CA CYS A 56 10.03 -3.29 -4.02
C CYS A 56 10.30 -2.25 -5.11
N VAL A 57 10.61 -1.00 -4.76
CA VAL A 57 11.05 0.04 -5.70
C VAL A 57 12.43 -0.28 -6.27
N GLU A 58 13.35 -0.74 -5.44
CA GLU A 58 14.68 -1.13 -5.89
C GLU A 58 14.63 -2.44 -6.68
N ASP A 59 13.98 -3.46 -6.12
CA ASP A 59 13.80 -4.77 -6.74
C ASP A 59 12.34 -5.26 -6.61
N PRO A 60 11.55 -5.26 -7.71
CA PRO A 60 10.16 -5.72 -7.70
C PRO A 60 10.01 -7.24 -7.47
N ASN A 61 11.11 -8.02 -7.56
CA ASN A 61 11.12 -9.45 -7.24
C ASN A 61 11.78 -9.75 -5.90
N CYS A 62 11.91 -8.74 -5.03
CA CYS A 62 12.52 -8.91 -3.73
C CYS A 62 11.73 -9.91 -2.85
N LYS A 63 12.42 -10.45 -1.82
CA LYS A 63 11.85 -11.39 -0.85
C LYS A 63 10.65 -10.83 -0.08
N SER A 64 10.48 -9.50 -0.07
CA SER A 64 9.35 -8.83 0.60
C SER A 64 8.15 -8.61 -0.31
N ARG A 65 8.13 -9.17 -1.53
CA ARG A 65 7.02 -9.06 -2.48
C ARG A 65 5.68 -9.58 -1.90
N ASP A 66 5.71 -10.68 -1.17
CA ASP A 66 4.49 -11.25 -0.57
C ASP A 66 3.97 -10.36 0.56
N ASP A 67 4.88 -9.84 1.41
CA ASP A 67 4.53 -8.85 2.42
C ASP A 67 3.96 -7.56 1.81
N PHE A 68 4.53 -7.12 0.69
CA PHE A 68 4.07 -5.95 -0.04
C PHE A 68 2.61 -6.12 -0.50
N PHE A 69 2.29 -7.27 -1.11
CA PHE A 69 0.92 -7.58 -1.52
C PHE A 69 -0.04 -7.71 -0.34
N ARG A 70 0.38 -8.41 0.73
CA ARG A 70 -0.43 -8.59 1.94
C ARG A 70 -0.77 -7.25 2.60
N LEU A 71 0.21 -6.36 2.72
CA LEU A 71 0.00 -5.03 3.29
C LEU A 71 -0.85 -4.15 2.36
N ALA A 72 -0.65 -4.22 1.04
CA ALA A 72 -1.50 -3.52 0.09
C ALA A 72 -2.98 -3.95 0.21
N GLN A 73 -3.23 -5.26 0.29
CA GLN A 73 -4.59 -5.79 0.47
C GLN A 73 -5.20 -5.37 1.81
N PHE A 74 -4.42 -5.39 2.90
CA PHE A 74 -4.88 -4.93 4.21
C PHE A 74 -5.36 -3.47 4.17
N TYR A 75 -4.56 -2.57 3.59
CA TYR A 75 -4.94 -1.17 3.48
C TYR A 75 -6.08 -0.93 2.49
N ASP A 76 -6.18 -1.70 1.41
CA ASP A 76 -7.34 -1.66 0.49
C ASP A 76 -8.64 -2.08 1.20
N GLN A 77 -8.58 -3.15 1.99
CA GLN A 77 -9.72 -3.61 2.78
C GLN A 77 -10.10 -2.61 3.86
N LYS A 78 -9.12 -1.99 4.54
CA LYS A 78 -9.36 -0.94 5.54
C LYS A 78 -10.09 0.26 4.95
N VAL A 79 -9.75 0.65 3.71
CA VAL A 79 -10.46 1.72 2.98
C VAL A 79 -11.90 1.33 2.70
N LYS A 80 -12.11 0.13 2.17
CA LYS A 80 -13.44 -0.38 1.82
C LYS A 80 -14.30 -0.58 3.07
N GLY A 81 -13.71 -1.04 4.17
CA GLY A 81 -14.35 -1.21 5.48
C GLY A 81 -14.75 0.12 6.12
N ASN A 82 -13.91 1.16 6.01
CA ASN A 82 -14.27 2.53 6.42
C ASN A 82 -15.35 3.16 5.52
N SER A 83 -15.56 2.63 4.32
CA SER A 83 -16.64 3.04 3.41
C SER A 83 -17.95 2.27 3.66
N SER A 84 -17.95 1.28 4.56
CA SER A 84 -19.05 0.32 4.74
C SER A 84 -19.61 0.33 6.16
N THR A 85 -19.76 1.50 6.78
CA THR A 85 -20.60 1.69 7.97
C THR A 85 -21.96 2.28 7.59
N THR A 86 -22.71 1.53 6.80
CA THR A 86 -24.19 1.54 6.63
C THR A 86 -24.39 0.36 5.68
N ILE A 87 -24.86 -0.80 6.13
CA ILE A 87 -26.24 -1.32 6.27
C ILE A 87 -26.05 -2.74 6.86
N ALA A 88 -26.92 -3.40 7.64
CA ALA A 88 -28.28 -3.18 8.08
C ALA A 88 -28.58 -4.18 9.23
N ALA A 89 -29.55 -3.82 10.08
CA ALA A 89 -30.40 -4.67 10.93
C ALA A 89 -29.75 -5.46 12.09
#